data_AF-A0A7M4EY45-F1
#
_entry.id   AF-A0A7M4EY45-F1
#
_cell.length_a   1.000
_cell.length_b   1.000
_cell.length_c   1.000
_cell.angle_alpha   90.00
_cell.angle_beta   90.00
_cell.angle_gamma   90.00
#
_symmetry.space_group_name_H-M   'P 1'
#
loop_
_entity.id
_entity.type
_entity.pdbx_description
1 polymer ?
#
loop_
_entity_poly.entity_id
_entity_poly.type
_entity_poly.pdbx_seq_one_letter_code
_entity_poly.pdbx_strand_id
1 'polypeptide(L)'
;VKDSLMLLGCHLTCASLSAYFALQVISARRKYKVSPPCVTGPPEFERVFRAQINCSEYFPIFVSILWVAGVFFHQGAAAVCGLLYLCSRYQYFRGYALAAHAR
;
A
#
# COMPACT_ATOMS: atom_id res chain seq x y z
N VAL A 1 -12.67 0.60 -22.73
CA VAL A 1 -11.37 1.26 -22.47
C VAL A 1 -11.44 2.78 -22.55
N LYS A 2 -12.08 3.39 -23.58
CA LYS A 2 -12.18 4.86 -23.70
C LYS A 2 -12.87 5.56 -22.50
N ASP A 3 -13.72 4.86 -21.75
CA ASP A 3 -14.38 5.38 -20.52
C ASP A 3 -13.85 4.78 -19.21
N SER A 4 -12.60 4.32 -19.17
CA SER A 4 -11.98 3.67 -17.99
C SER A 4 -11.53 4.63 -16.88
N LEU A 5 -12.14 5.83 -16.79
CA LEU A 5 -11.76 6.90 -15.87
C LEU A 5 -11.78 6.44 -14.40
N MET A 6 -12.76 5.62 -14.00
CA MET A 6 -12.85 5.13 -12.61
C MET A 6 -11.71 4.17 -12.24
N LEU A 7 -11.31 3.30 -13.18
CA LEU A 7 -10.19 2.36 -12.95
C LEU A 7 -8.87 3.12 -12.89
N LEU A 8 -8.72 4.13 -13.75
CA LEU A 8 -7.56 5.01 -13.74
C LEU A 8 -7.47 5.80 -12.43
N GLY A 9 -8.59 6.34 -11.96
CA GLY A 9 -8.68 7.01 -10.66
C GLY A 9 -8.24 6.09 -9.52
N CYS A 10 -8.76 4.85 -9.48
CA CYS A 10 -8.35 3.87 -8.47
C CYS A 10 -6.85 3.52 -8.56
N HIS A 11 -6.29 3.40 -9.77
CA HIS A 11 -4.85 3.17 -9.97
C HIS A 11 -4.00 4.33 -9.45
N LEU A 12 -4.40 5.56 -9.75
CA LEU A 12 -3.70 6.75 -9.26
C LEU A 12 -3.75 6.82 -7.74
N THR A 13 -4.91 6.60 -7.12
CA THR A 13 -5.03 6.55 -5.66
C THR A 13 -4.16 5.44 -5.07
N CYS A 14 -4.10 4.27 -5.71
CA CYS A 14 -3.25 3.16 -5.31
C CYS A 14 -1.75 3.55 -5.38
N ALA A 15 -1.32 4.20 -6.46
CA ALA A 15 0.05 4.67 -6.63
C ALA A 15 0.42 5.74 -5.58
N SER A 16 -0.48 6.69 -5.31
CA SER A 16 -0.29 7.70 -4.26
C SER A 16 -0.16 7.06 -2.88
N LEU A 17 -0.95 6.02 -2.56
CA LEU A 17 -0.85 5.30 -1.30
C LEU A 17 0.49 4.55 -1.17
N SER A 18 0.94 3.89 -2.23
CA SER A 18 2.26 3.24 -2.27
C SER A 18 3.40 4.25 -2.07
N ALA A 19 3.32 5.42 -2.70
CA ALA A 19 4.28 6.50 -2.52
C ALA A 19 4.27 7.03 -1.07
N TYR A 20 3.09 7.18 -0.47
CA TYR A 20 2.97 7.54 0.94
C TYR A 20 3.68 6.52 1.85
N PHE A 21 3.47 5.21 1.66
CA PHE A 21 4.17 4.19 2.46
C PHE A 21 5.69 4.24 2.29
N ALA A 22 6.18 4.47 1.07
CA ALA A 22 7.62 4.65 0.82
C ALA A 22 8.17 5.88 1.57
N LEU A 23 7.44 7.01 1.57
CA LEU A 23 7.81 8.21 2.32
C LEU A 23 7.83 7.96 3.83
N GLN A 24 6.91 7.14 4.36
CA GLN A 24 6.91 6.75 5.76
C GLN A 24 8.15 5.92 6.12
N VAL A 25 8.59 5.01 5.24
CA VAL A 25 9.86 4.28 5.43
C VAL A 25 11.05 5.24 5.41
N ILE A 26 11.10 6.20 4.47
CA ILE A 26 12.17 7.20 4.41
C ILE A 26 12.22 8.03 5.70
N SER A 27 11.06 8.45 6.20
CA SER A 27 10.93 9.15 7.48
C SER A 27 11.43 8.29 8.65
N ALA A 28 11.04 7.01 8.70
CA ALA A 28 11.49 6.07 9.72
C ALA A 28 13.02 5.84 9.67
N ARG A 29 13.62 5.74 8.47
CA ARG A 29 15.08 5.64 8.31
C ARG A 29 15.79 6.83 8.95
N ARG A 30 15.28 8.05 8.74
CA ARG A 30 15.84 9.27 9.35
C ARG A 30 15.67 9.25 10.86
N LYS A 31 14.48 8.90 11.35
CA LYS A 31 14.16 8.85 12.79
C LYS A 31 15.02 7.85 13.56
N TYR A 32 15.18 6.64 13.02
CA TYR A 32 15.90 5.54 13.66
C TYR A 32 17.35 5.40 13.19
N LYS A 33 17.83 6.35 12.36
CA LYS A 33 19.21 6.40 11.82
C LYS A 33 19.64 5.10 11.10
N VAL A 34 18.70 4.48 10.38
CA VAL A 34 18.97 3.26 9.59
C VAL A 34 19.34 3.64 8.15
N SER A 35 20.64 3.78 7.90
CA SER A 35 21.18 4.10 6.58
C SER A 35 21.01 2.93 5.61
N PRO A 36 20.66 3.18 4.33
CA PRO A 36 20.78 2.17 3.28
C PRO A 36 22.22 1.63 3.19
N PRO A 37 22.44 0.36 2.81
CA PRO A 37 21.45 -0.64 2.37
C PRO A 37 20.76 -1.38 3.52
N CYS A 38 21.01 -1.01 4.79
CA CYS A 38 20.49 -1.72 5.94
C CYS A 38 18.95 -1.73 5.94
N VAL A 39 18.37 -2.90 6.24
CA VAL A 39 16.92 -3.13 6.37
C VAL A 39 16.54 -3.66 7.74
N THR A 40 17.50 -3.77 8.65
CA THR A 40 17.33 -4.15 10.04
C THR A 40 17.62 -2.97 10.97
N GLY A 41 17.04 -2.97 12.16
CA GLY A 41 17.16 -1.85 13.09
C GLY A 41 16.24 -2.00 14.30
N PRO A 42 15.84 -0.91 14.96
CA PRO A 42 14.85 -0.97 16.04
C PRO A 42 13.54 -1.62 15.54
N PRO A 43 12.84 -2.40 16.38
CA PRO A 43 11.60 -3.07 15.98
C PRO A 43 10.57 -2.15 15.35
N GLU A 44 10.50 -0.88 15.77
CA GLU A 44 9.63 0.15 15.19
C GLU A 44 9.94 0.41 13.72
N PHE A 45 11.23 0.51 13.37
CA PHE A 45 11.67 0.69 11.99
C PHE A 45 11.31 -0.55 11.16
N GLU A 46 11.64 -1.73 11.67
CA GLU A 46 11.40 -2.98 10.95
C GLU A 46 9.90 -3.19 10.67
N ARG A 47 9.02 -2.82 11.61
CA ARG A 47 7.57 -2.86 11.40
C ARG A 47 7.12 -1.98 10.25
N VAL A 48 7.54 -0.71 10.21
CA VAL A 48 7.21 0.22 9.12
C VAL A 48 7.74 -0.30 7.78
N PHE A 49 8.99 -0.79 7.77
CA PHE A 49 9.62 -1.34 6.58
C PHE A 49 8.88 -2.59 6.07
N ARG A 50 8.60 -3.56 6.94
CA ARG A 50 7.86 -4.79 6.61
C ARG A 50 6.44 -4.51 6.15
N ALA A 51 5.75 -3.54 6.77
CA ALA A 51 4.41 -3.14 6.35
C ALA A 51 4.41 -2.58 4.93
N GLN A 52 5.40 -1.76 4.56
CA GLN A 52 5.55 -1.24 3.20
C GLN A 52 5.85 -2.36 2.19
N ILE A 53 6.80 -3.25 2.50
CA ILE A 53 7.15 -4.36 1.61
C ILE A 53 5.96 -5.27 1.37
N ASN A 54 5.21 -5.65 2.41
CA ASN A 54 3.99 -6.44 2.25
C ASN A 54 2.99 -5.75 1.32
N CYS A 55 2.69 -4.46 1.55
CA CYS A 55 1.81 -3.72 0.64
C CYS A 55 2.31 -3.72 -0.81
N SER A 56 3.62 -3.62 -1.04
CA SER A 56 4.23 -3.65 -2.36
C SER A 56 4.15 -5.02 -3.04
N GLU A 57 4.28 -6.13 -2.31
CA GLU A 57 4.15 -7.48 -2.86
C GLU A 57 2.74 -7.75 -3.42
N TYR A 58 1.70 -7.26 -2.75
CA TYR A 58 0.32 -7.44 -3.18
C TYR A 58 -0.14 -6.42 -4.23
N PHE A 59 0.61 -5.34 -4.45
CA PHE A 59 0.20 -4.27 -5.36
C PHE A 59 0.02 -4.74 -6.82
N PRO A 60 0.95 -5.50 -7.43
CA PRO A 60 0.76 -6.00 -8.81
C PRO A 60 -0.44 -6.94 -8.95
N ILE A 61 -0.69 -7.77 -7.92
CA ILE A 61 -1.84 -8.69 -7.89
C ILE A 61 -3.13 -7.90 -7.86
N PHE A 62 -3.22 -6.91 -6.98
CA PHE A 62 -4.37 -6.01 -6.86
C PHE A 62 -4.68 -5.28 -8.19
N VAL A 63 -3.66 -4.64 -8.78
CA VAL A 63 -3.77 -3.91 -10.05
C VAL A 63 -4.30 -4.82 -11.16
N SER A 64 -3.75 -6.02 -11.29
CA SER A 64 -4.17 -7.01 -12.28
C SER A 64 -5.64 -7.37 -12.12
N ILE A 65 -6.06 -7.71 -10.89
CA ILE A 65 -7.45 -8.09 -10.59
C ILE A 65 -8.40 -6.91 -10.83
N LEU A 66 -8.03 -5.70 -10.41
CA LEU A 66 -8.84 -4.49 -10.59
C LEU A 66 -9.12 -4.21 -12.08
N TRP A 67 -8.11 -4.32 -12.95
CA TRP A 67 -8.30 -4.15 -14.38
C TRP A 67 -9.14 -5.26 -15.00
N VAL A 68 -8.86 -6.53 -14.67
CA VAL A 68 -9.61 -7.66 -15.22
C VAL A 68 -11.09 -7.56 -14.81
N ALA A 69 -11.38 -7.33 -13.52
CA ALA A 69 -12.74 -7.15 -13.04
C ALA A 69 -13.40 -5.89 -13.62
N GLY A 70 -12.65 -4.80 -13.77
CA GLY A 70 -13.18 -3.55 -14.29
C GLY A 70 -13.53 -3.58 -15.78
N VAL A 71 -12.71 -4.26 -16.59
CA VAL A 71 -12.90 -4.35 -18.05
C VAL A 71 -13.90 -5.45 -18.43
N PHE A 72 -13.83 -6.60 -17.78
CA PHE A 72 -14.60 -7.79 -18.20
C PHE A 72 -15.86 -8.05 -17.38
N PHE A 73 -16.03 -7.39 -16.23
CA PHE A 73 -17.22 -7.59 -15.38
C PHE A 73 -18.01 -6.30 -15.19
N HIS A 74 -17.57 -5.40 -14.31
CA HIS A 74 -18.30 -4.17 -14.04
C HIS A 74 -17.38 -3.10 -13.44
N GLN A 75 -17.21 -1.99 -14.15
CA GLN A 75 -16.27 -0.93 -13.78
C GLN A 75 -16.57 -0.28 -12.42
N GLY A 76 -17.83 0.06 -12.13
CA GLY A 76 -18.25 0.67 -10.87
C GLY A 76 -18.01 -0.22 -9.65
N ALA A 77 -18.49 -1.48 -9.68
CA ALA A 77 -18.24 -2.47 -8.63
C ALA A 77 -16.74 -2.71 -8.39
N ALA A 78 -15.95 -2.88 -9.46
CA ALA A 78 -14.50 -3.04 -9.34
C ALA A 78 -13.83 -1.84 -8.65
N ALA A 79 -14.25 -0.61 -8.99
CA ALA A 79 -13.76 0.61 -8.36
C ALA A 79 -14.12 0.70 -6.86
N VAL A 80 -15.37 0.38 -6.49
CA VAL A 80 -15.80 0.37 -5.07
C VAL A 80 -15.00 -0.65 -4.27
N CYS A 81 -14.88 -1.89 -4.76
CA CYS A 81 -14.05 -2.92 -4.13
C CYS A 81 -12.58 -2.48 -4.05
N GLY A 82 -12.08 -1.80 -5.08
CA GLY A 82 -10.74 -1.22 -5.11
C GLY A 82 -10.51 -0.22 -3.98
N LEU A 83 -11.44 0.73 -3.78
CA LEU A 83 -11.36 1.69 -2.69
C LEU A 83 -11.43 1.04 -1.31
N LEU A 84 -12.29 0.02 -1.13
CA LEU A 84 -12.36 -0.76 0.11
C LEU A 84 -11.03 -1.46 0.42
N TYR A 85 -10.40 -2.06 -0.61
CA TYR A 85 -9.07 -2.66 -0.48
C TYR A 85 -8.01 -1.63 -0.07
N LEU A 86 -7.97 -0.47 -0.72
CA LEU A 86 -7.01 0.59 -0.40
C LEU A 86 -7.19 1.14 1.01
N CYS A 87 -8.44 1.33 1.45
CA CYS A 87 -8.75 1.72 2.82
C CYS A 87 -8.24 0.67 3.82
N SER A 88 -8.47 -0.61 3.53
CA SER A 88 -7.98 -1.72 4.36
C SER A 88 -6.44 -1.75 4.42
N ARG A 89 -5.76 -1.49 3.29
CA ARG A 89 -4.28 -1.41 3.25
C ARG A 89 -3.73 -0.22 4.03
N TYR A 90 -4.39 0.93 3.98
CA TYR A 90 -4.02 2.07 4.80
C TYR A 90 -4.14 1.76 6.30
N GLN A 91 -5.25 1.14 6.71
CA GLN A 91 -5.46 0.72 8.10
C GLN A 91 -4.44 -0.33 8.53
N TYR A 92 -4.18 -1.35 7.70
CA TYR A 92 -3.17 -2.37 7.93
C TYR A 92 -1.79 -1.75 8.17
N PHE A 93 -1.34 -0.86 7.28
CA PHE A 93 -0.04 -0.23 7.41
C PHE A 93 0.09 0.57 8.72
N ARG A 94 -0.92 1.38 9.05
CA ARG A 94 -0.92 2.16 10.29
C ARG A 94 -0.95 1.27 11.53
N GLY A 95 -1.79 0.23 11.52
CA GLY A 95 -1.88 -0.73 12.62
C GLY A 95 -0.56 -1.46 12.82
N TYR A 96 0.05 -1.95 11.75
CA TYR A 96 1.33 -2.66 11.79
C TYR A 96 2.47 -1.75 12.29
N ALA A 97 2.52 -0.50 11.81
CA ALA A 97 3.52 0.48 12.24
C ALA A 97 3.41 0.83 13.74
N LEU A 98 2.18 0.92 14.25
CA LEU A 98 1.89 1.32 15.64
C LEU A 98 1.84 0.14 16.61
N ALA A 99 1.71 -1.10 16.12
CA ALA A 99 1.66 -2.28 16.96
C ALA A 99 2.96 -2.39 17.79
N ALA A 100 2.89 -1.95 19.04
CA ALA A 100 3.79 -2.42 20.07
C ALA A 100 3.44 -3.90 20.25
N HIS A 101 4.35 -4.80 19.91
CA HIS A 101 4.14 -6.20 20.23
C HIS A 101 3.78 -6.29 21.71
N ALA A 102 2.63 -6.91 22.01
CA ALA A 102 2.28 -7.32 23.34
C ALA A 102 3.52 -7.94 24.00
N ARG A 103 3.87 -7.42 25.17
CA ARG A 103 4.85 -8.05 26.07
C ARG A 103 4.34 -9.43 26.46
#